data_AF-A0A424Y8U4-F1
#
_entry.id   AF-A0A424Y8U4-F1
#
_cell.length_a   1.000
_cell.length_b   1.000
_cell.length_c   1.000
_cell.angle_alpha   90.00
_cell.angle_beta   90.00
_cell.angle_gamma   90.00
#
_symmetry.space_group_name_H-M   'P 1'
#
loop_
_entity.id
_entity.type
_entity.pdbx_description
1 polymer ?
#
loop_
_entity_poly.entity_id
_entity_poly.type
_entity_poly.pdbx_seq_one_letter_code
_entity_poly.pdbx_strand_id
1 'polypeptide(L)'
;MGCGKVILSHLIPQSEENKNDYLYDFHSVTKHPLKKLWHEIRQHANAKTIGVQLPSVTLQTERECPFIEDVTTYITAGGDVVPCYRFSHPYDEYVFGRKKRVWKHSYGNINDSSLLEVYNSKDYRNFRYTIHCNFYPSCMDCDLVDGCEYTMTTEEDCYGVRPTCADCLWARKFVTCP
;
A
#
# COMPACT_ATOMS: atom_id res chain seq x y z
N MET A 1 -9.11 31.09 -6.83
CA MET A 1 -8.82 29.64 -6.91
C MET A 1 -8.18 29.24 -5.58
N GLY A 2 -8.91 28.57 -4.70
CA GLY A 2 -8.41 28.12 -3.40
C GLY A 2 -8.16 26.61 -3.40
N CYS A 3 -7.31 26.12 -2.51
CA CYS A 3 -7.07 24.68 -2.31
C CYS A 3 -8.30 24.05 -1.62
N GLY A 4 -8.98 23.11 -2.29
CA GLY A 4 -10.14 22.40 -1.73
C GLY A 4 -9.79 21.16 -0.89
N LYS A 5 -8.61 20.57 -1.12
CA LYS A 5 -8.15 19.37 -0.42
C LYS A 5 -6.62 19.34 -0.32
N VAL A 6 -6.11 18.94 0.84
CA VAL A 6 -4.70 18.64 1.10
C VAL A 6 -4.56 17.14 1.36
N ILE A 7 -3.63 16.49 0.65
CA ILE A 7 -3.29 15.08 0.86
C ILE A 7 -1.86 15.05 1.40
N LEU A 8 -1.69 14.41 2.55
CA LEU A 8 -0.38 14.09 3.10
C LEU A 8 -0.16 12.58 2.95
N SER A 9 1.04 12.19 2.54
CA SER A 9 1.47 10.79 2.51
C SER A 9 2.84 10.69 3.16
N HIS A 10 3.11 9.57 3.83
CA HIS A 10 4.49 9.23 4.13
C HIS A 10 5.24 8.87 2.85
N LEU A 11 6.57 9.04 2.91
CA LEU A 11 7.49 8.52 1.91
C LEU A 11 7.49 6.98 1.98
N ILE A 12 7.63 6.33 0.84
CA ILE A 12 8.03 4.92 0.79
C ILE A 12 9.56 4.91 0.79
N PRO A 13 10.23 4.38 1.82
CA PRO A 13 11.66 4.19 1.77
C PRO A 13 12.04 3.25 0.62
N GLN A 14 12.95 3.68 -0.26
CA GLN A 14 13.33 2.94 -1.48
C GLN A 14 14.86 2.79 -1.62
N SER A 15 15.63 3.29 -0.65
CA SER A 15 17.09 3.23 -0.64
C SER A 15 17.60 2.87 0.76
N GLU A 16 18.81 2.35 0.85
CA GLU A 16 19.46 2.09 2.15
C GLU A 16 19.63 3.39 2.97
N GLU A 17 19.83 4.53 2.31
CA GLU A 17 20.01 5.83 2.96
C GLU A 17 18.75 6.26 3.71
N ASN A 18 17.58 6.09 3.09
CA ASN A 18 16.30 6.52 3.66
C ASN A 18 15.48 5.39 4.30
N LYS A 19 16.07 4.21 4.55
CA LYS A 19 15.34 3.03 5.07
C LYS A 19 14.61 3.26 6.39
N ASN A 20 15.10 4.22 7.19
CA ASN A 20 14.55 4.61 8.48
C ASN A 20 13.79 5.94 8.43
N ASP A 21 13.63 6.55 7.25
CA ASP A 21 12.94 7.83 7.06
C ASP A 21 11.43 7.63 6.93
N TYR A 22 10.84 7.05 7.98
CA TYR A 22 9.40 6.86 8.09
C TYR A 22 8.89 7.41 9.43
N LEU A 23 7.63 7.85 9.43
CA LEU A 23 7.01 8.53 10.58
C LEU A 23 5.85 7.71 11.19
N TYR A 24 5.95 6.39 11.08
CA TYR A 24 4.96 5.43 11.56
C TYR A 24 5.59 4.28 12.34
N ASP A 25 4.84 3.69 13.29
CA ASP A 25 5.33 2.60 14.15
C ASP A 25 4.32 1.46 14.39
N PHE A 26 4.78 0.41 15.07
CA PHE A 26 3.98 -0.75 15.48
C PHE A 26 3.15 -0.51 16.75
N HIS A 27 3.75 0.18 17.72
CA HIS A 27 3.25 0.24 19.08
C HIS A 27 2.81 1.66 19.46
N SER A 28 1.53 1.82 19.80
CA SER A 28 1.10 2.96 20.60
C SER A 28 0.70 2.50 22.00
N VAL A 29 1.68 2.08 22.81
CA VAL A 29 1.52 2.09 24.28
C VAL A 29 1.44 3.55 24.77
N THR A 30 2.06 4.48 24.02
CA THR A 30 1.99 5.93 24.21
C THR A 30 1.34 6.61 22.99
N LYS A 31 0.75 7.80 23.19
CA LYS A 31 0.21 8.61 22.08
C LYS A 31 1.35 9.02 21.15
N HIS A 32 1.44 8.41 19.96
CA HIS A 32 2.37 8.82 18.90
C HIS A 32 2.32 10.34 18.70
N PRO A 33 3.46 11.08 18.72
CA PRO A 33 3.47 12.55 18.68
C PRO A 33 2.65 13.14 17.53
N LEU A 34 2.70 12.52 16.35
CA LEU A 34 1.94 12.95 15.18
C LEU A 34 0.42 12.82 15.34
N LYS A 35 -0.12 12.01 16.26
CA LYS A 35 -1.57 11.95 16.50
C LYS A 35 -2.10 13.31 16.97
N LYS A 36 -1.32 14.03 17.80
CA LYS A 36 -1.67 15.39 18.24
C LYS A 36 -1.62 16.37 17.06
N LEU A 37 -0.54 16.34 16.28
CA LEU A 37 -0.40 17.20 15.11
C LEU A 37 -1.51 16.95 14.06
N TRP A 38 -1.87 15.68 13.81
CA TRP A 38 -2.95 15.34 12.85
C TRP A 38 -4.29 15.89 13.31
N HIS A 39 -4.54 15.86 14.62
CA HIS A 39 -5.72 16.45 15.21
C HIS A 39 -5.75 17.98 15.02
N GLU A 40 -4.64 18.66 15.29
CA GLU A 40 -4.51 20.11 15.09
C GLU A 40 -4.69 20.49 13.61
N ILE A 41 -4.06 19.76 12.68
CA ILE A 41 -4.22 19.98 11.24
C ILE A 41 -5.70 19.85 10.82
N ARG A 42 -6.39 18.79 11.27
CA ARG A 42 -7.81 18.58 10.96
C ARG A 42 -8.68 19.72 11.49
N GLN A 43 -8.44 20.19 12.72
CA GLN A 43 -9.17 21.32 13.28
C GLN A 43 -8.99 22.59 12.45
N HIS A 44 -7.75 22.93 12.09
CA HIS A 44 -7.44 24.13 11.30
C HIS A 44 -8.03 24.06 9.90
N ALA A 45 -7.99 22.89 9.26
CA ALA A 45 -8.52 22.71 7.91
C ALA A 45 -10.05 22.74 7.88
N ASN A 46 -10.72 22.13 8.86
CA ASN A 46 -12.17 22.18 9.01
C ASN A 46 -12.67 23.63 9.17
N ALA A 47 -11.99 24.45 9.96
CA ALA A 47 -12.32 25.86 10.14
C ALA A 47 -12.22 26.68 8.83
N LYS A 48 -11.48 26.18 7.84
CA LYS A 48 -11.29 26.81 6.53
C LYS A 48 -12.01 26.09 5.39
N THR A 49 -12.82 25.07 5.69
CA THR A 49 -13.52 24.23 4.69
C THR A 49 -12.54 23.57 3.71
N ILE A 50 -11.34 23.20 4.18
CA ILE A 50 -10.35 22.47 3.40
C ILE A 50 -10.41 20.99 3.80
N GLY A 51 -10.63 20.10 2.84
CA GLY A 51 -10.55 18.66 3.09
C GLY A 51 -9.12 18.23 3.38
N VAL A 52 -8.89 17.32 4.33
CA VAL A 52 -7.55 16.78 4.60
C VAL A 52 -7.58 15.27 4.66
N GLN A 53 -6.68 14.65 3.91
CA GLN A 53 -6.37 13.23 3.99
C GLN A 53 -5.00 13.08 4.63
N LEU A 54 -4.97 12.41 5.79
CA LEU A 54 -3.74 12.19 6.57
C LEU A 54 -3.45 10.70 6.65
N PRO A 55 -2.18 10.28 6.57
CA PRO A 55 -1.81 8.88 6.65
C PRO A 55 -1.93 8.37 8.09
N SER A 56 -2.09 7.06 8.25
CA SER A 56 -1.93 6.39 9.54
C SER A 56 -0.50 6.54 10.03
N VAL A 57 -0.32 6.71 11.34
CA VAL A 57 1.00 6.82 11.99
C VAL A 57 1.29 5.63 12.90
N THR A 58 0.32 4.73 13.07
CA THR A 58 0.44 3.50 13.87
C THR A 58 -0.22 2.37 13.09
N LEU A 59 0.32 1.16 13.17
CA LEU A 59 -0.27 -0.01 12.52
C LEU A 59 -1.73 -0.21 12.98
N GLN A 60 -2.65 -0.27 12.02
CA GLN A 60 -4.07 -0.53 12.29
C GLN A 60 -4.36 -2.01 12.04
N THR A 61 -5.28 -2.60 12.81
CA THR A 61 -5.78 -3.96 12.56
C THR A 61 -6.51 -4.04 11.22
N GLU A 62 -7.25 -2.98 10.87
CA GLU A 62 -7.94 -2.87 9.59
C GLU A 62 -6.93 -2.78 8.45
N ARG A 63 -7.23 -3.51 7.37
CA ARG A 63 -6.48 -3.53 6.13
C ARG A 63 -7.47 -3.22 5.01
N GLU A 64 -7.20 -2.14 4.29
CA GLU A 64 -8.07 -1.63 3.24
C GLU A 64 -7.20 -1.16 2.07
N CYS A 65 -7.33 -1.83 0.93
CA CYS A 65 -6.57 -1.48 -0.26
C CYS A 65 -7.37 -0.48 -1.11
N PRO A 66 -6.92 0.78 -1.24
CA PRO A 66 -7.69 1.79 -1.98
C PRO A 66 -7.92 1.39 -3.44
N PHE A 67 -6.98 0.69 -4.07
CA PHE A 67 -7.13 0.24 -5.46
C PHE A 67 -8.27 -0.77 -5.64
N ILE A 68 -8.54 -1.59 -4.61
CA ILE A 68 -9.59 -2.59 -4.67
C ILE A 68 -10.94 -1.97 -4.31
N GLU A 69 -10.99 -1.17 -3.24
CA GLU A 69 -12.21 -0.50 -2.80
C GLU A 69 -12.72 0.51 -3.84
N ASP A 70 -11.82 1.28 -4.47
CA ASP A 70 -12.17 2.26 -5.50
C ASP A 70 -12.30 1.63 -6.90
N VAL A 71 -12.30 0.29 -7.02
CA VAL A 71 -12.48 -0.45 -8.28
C VAL A 71 -11.48 0.03 -9.36
N THR A 72 -10.23 0.24 -8.95
CA THR A 72 -9.19 0.86 -9.77
C THR A 72 -8.16 -0.19 -10.23
N THR A 73 -7.56 0.06 -11.40
CA THR A 73 -6.42 -0.71 -11.92
C THR A 73 -5.39 0.26 -12.49
N TYR A 74 -4.13 -0.14 -12.57
CA TYR A 74 -3.09 0.66 -13.20
C TYR A 74 -2.66 0.06 -14.54
N ILE A 75 -2.45 0.91 -15.54
CA ILE A 75 -1.93 0.52 -16.84
C ILE A 75 -0.55 1.17 -16.98
N THR A 76 0.48 0.35 -17.12
CA THR A 76 1.85 0.84 -17.31
C THR A 76 2.03 1.48 -18.69
N ALA A 77 3.11 2.25 -18.89
CA ALA A 77 3.43 2.82 -20.20
C ALA A 77 3.58 1.76 -21.32
N GLY A 78 3.89 0.50 -20.96
CA GLY A 78 3.96 -0.62 -21.90
C GLY A 78 2.62 -1.31 -22.19
N GLY A 79 1.52 -0.83 -21.62
CA GLY A 79 0.18 -1.42 -21.78
C GLY A 79 -0.18 -2.53 -20.79
N ASP A 80 0.74 -2.91 -19.90
CA ASP A 80 0.46 -3.95 -18.90
C ASP A 80 -0.55 -3.48 -17.86
N VAL A 81 -1.58 -4.29 -17.63
CA VAL A 81 -2.63 -4.08 -16.63
C VAL A 81 -2.18 -4.74 -15.32
N VAL A 82 -1.84 -3.92 -14.35
CA VAL A 82 -1.33 -4.33 -13.04
C VAL A 82 -2.30 -3.89 -11.93
N PRO A 83 -2.31 -4.57 -10.77
CA PRO A 83 -3.31 -4.31 -9.73
C PRO A 83 -3.18 -2.93 -9.06
N CYS A 84 -1.97 -2.39 -8.95
CA CYS A 84 -1.73 -1.06 -8.39
C CYS A 84 -0.32 -0.56 -8.74
N TYR A 85 0.00 0.68 -8.35
CA TYR A 85 1.33 1.28 -8.56
C TYR A 85 2.48 0.45 -7.99
N ARG A 86 2.28 -0.23 -6.85
CA ARG A 86 3.29 -1.12 -6.24
C ARG A 86 3.77 -2.18 -7.22
N PHE A 87 2.89 -2.70 -8.07
CA PHE A 87 3.21 -3.79 -9.01
C PHE A 87 3.53 -3.31 -10.42
N SER A 88 3.77 -2.01 -10.62
CA SER A 88 3.98 -1.42 -11.95
C SER A 88 5.36 -1.70 -12.57
N HIS A 89 6.39 -1.82 -11.74
CA HIS A 89 7.78 -2.06 -12.13
C HIS A 89 8.55 -2.67 -10.95
N PRO A 90 9.69 -3.34 -11.18
CA PRO A 90 10.49 -3.86 -10.08
C PRO A 90 11.31 -2.77 -9.40
N TYR A 91 11.30 -2.74 -8.07
CA TYR A 91 12.09 -1.81 -7.25
C TYR A 91 12.33 -2.39 -5.85
N ASP A 92 13.20 -1.75 -5.09
CA ASP A 92 13.41 -2.09 -3.68
C ASP A 92 12.62 -1.11 -2.80
N GLU A 93 11.94 -1.62 -1.77
CA GLU A 93 11.36 -0.81 -0.70
C GLU A 93 11.81 -1.31 0.67
N TYR A 94 11.69 -0.45 1.69
CA TYR A 94 11.97 -0.83 3.07
C TYR A 94 10.71 -0.69 3.90
N VAL A 95 10.25 -1.82 4.45
CA VAL A 95 9.10 -1.88 5.34
C VAL A 95 9.62 -2.00 6.77
N PHE A 96 9.51 -0.92 7.55
CA PHE A 96 10.10 -0.82 8.89
C PHE A 96 11.61 -1.14 8.90
N GLY A 97 12.36 -0.56 7.96
CA GLY A 97 13.80 -0.79 7.81
C GLY A 97 14.19 -2.13 7.18
N ARG A 98 13.24 -3.08 7.05
CA ARG A 98 13.48 -4.37 6.39
C ARG A 98 13.38 -4.23 4.88
N LYS A 99 14.44 -4.58 4.17
CA LYS A 99 14.50 -4.57 2.71
C LYS A 99 13.51 -5.58 2.11
N LYS A 100 12.83 -5.16 1.05
CA LYS A 100 11.94 -6.00 0.24
C LYS A 100 12.10 -5.67 -1.24
N ARG A 101 12.21 -6.71 -2.06
CA ARG A 101 12.15 -6.62 -3.52
C ARG A 101 10.71 -6.67 -3.99
N VAL A 102 10.24 -5.58 -4.55
CA VAL A 102 8.94 -5.54 -5.24
C VAL A 102 9.16 -5.96 -6.68
N TRP A 103 8.37 -6.92 -7.13
CA TRP A 103 8.35 -7.37 -8.51
C TRP A 103 7.11 -6.85 -9.25
N LYS A 104 7.28 -6.55 -10.54
CA LYS A 104 6.15 -6.24 -11.41
C LYS A 104 5.22 -7.46 -11.50
N HIS A 105 3.91 -7.22 -11.47
CA HIS A 105 2.92 -8.28 -11.68
C HIS A 105 1.79 -7.79 -12.58
N SER A 106 1.64 -8.41 -13.75
CA SER A 106 0.63 -8.07 -14.76
C SER A 106 -0.38 -9.19 -14.92
N TYR A 107 -1.65 -8.83 -15.09
CA TYR A 107 -2.74 -9.76 -15.42
C TYR A 107 -3.04 -9.83 -16.92
N GLY A 108 -2.36 -9.03 -17.73
CA GLY A 108 -2.53 -8.97 -19.18
C GLY A 108 -2.06 -7.64 -19.76
N ASN A 109 -2.10 -7.50 -21.08
CA ASN A 109 -1.69 -6.28 -21.77
C ASN A 109 -2.82 -5.78 -22.68
N ILE A 110 -3.07 -4.47 -22.66
CA ILE A 110 -4.16 -3.86 -23.44
C ILE A 110 -3.95 -3.95 -24.96
N ASN A 111 -2.73 -4.25 -25.41
CA ASN A 111 -2.43 -4.48 -26.83
C ASN A 111 -2.89 -5.87 -27.29
N ASP A 112 -3.05 -6.82 -26.37
CA ASP A 112 -3.40 -8.23 -26.66
C ASP A 112 -4.87 -8.55 -26.35
N SER A 113 -5.49 -7.83 -25.41
CA SER A 113 -6.88 -8.04 -24.99
C SER A 113 -7.50 -6.74 -24.50
N SER A 114 -8.82 -6.63 -24.55
CA SER A 114 -9.48 -5.44 -24.01
C SER A 114 -9.26 -5.32 -22.49
N LEU A 115 -9.24 -4.10 -21.98
CA LEU A 115 -9.10 -3.85 -20.55
C LEU A 115 -10.15 -4.62 -19.72
N LEU A 116 -11.39 -4.69 -20.23
CA LEU A 116 -12.49 -5.36 -19.53
C LEU A 116 -12.29 -6.88 -19.47
N GLU A 117 -11.72 -7.50 -20.51
CA GLU A 117 -11.37 -8.92 -20.50
C GLU A 117 -10.26 -9.21 -19.49
N VAL A 118 -9.19 -8.40 -19.47
CA VAL A 118 -8.09 -8.55 -18.51
C VAL A 118 -8.59 -8.35 -17.08
N TYR A 119 -9.37 -7.30 -16.82
CA TYR A 119 -9.93 -6.98 -15.51
C TYR A 119 -10.86 -8.08 -14.98
N ASN A 120 -11.61 -8.73 -15.88
CA ASN A 120 -12.52 -9.83 -15.55
C ASN A 120 -11.88 -11.22 -15.70
N SER A 121 -10.58 -11.32 -15.96
CA SER A 121 -9.87 -12.59 -15.96
C SER A 121 -10.03 -13.28 -14.59
N LYS A 122 -10.04 -14.62 -14.60
CA LYS A 122 -10.21 -15.41 -13.38
C LYS A 122 -9.15 -15.05 -12.34
N ASP A 123 -7.89 -14.93 -12.75
CA ASP A 123 -6.77 -14.69 -11.84
C ASP A 123 -6.81 -13.29 -11.25
N TYR A 124 -7.14 -12.26 -12.05
CA TYR A 124 -7.26 -10.92 -11.51
C TYR A 124 -8.47 -10.77 -10.58
N ARG A 125 -9.64 -11.35 -10.93
CA ARG A 125 -10.79 -11.37 -10.01
C ARG A 125 -10.47 -12.08 -8.70
N ASN A 126 -9.78 -13.21 -8.76
CA ASN A 126 -9.36 -13.96 -7.56
C ASN A 126 -8.43 -13.12 -6.69
N PHE A 127 -7.43 -12.45 -7.28
CA PHE A 127 -6.57 -11.54 -6.54
C PHE A 127 -7.37 -10.43 -5.86
N ARG A 128 -8.24 -9.73 -6.60
CA ARG A 128 -9.06 -8.65 -6.04
C ARG A 128 -9.93 -9.15 -4.88
N TYR A 129 -10.54 -10.33 -5.02
CA TYR A 129 -11.31 -10.97 -3.95
C TYR A 129 -10.44 -11.31 -2.73
N THR A 130 -9.26 -11.92 -2.93
CA THR A 130 -8.32 -12.26 -1.86
C THR A 130 -7.89 -11.02 -1.08
N ILE A 131 -7.60 -9.91 -1.77
CA ILE A 131 -7.21 -8.65 -1.12
C ILE A 131 -8.40 -8.01 -0.40
N HIS A 132 -9.57 -7.95 -1.03
CA HIS A 132 -10.78 -7.39 -0.40
C HIS A 132 -11.18 -8.13 0.88
N CYS A 133 -11.13 -9.46 0.86
CA CYS A 133 -11.45 -10.30 2.01
C CYS A 133 -10.31 -10.41 3.04
N ASN A 134 -9.17 -9.73 2.81
CA ASN A 134 -7.98 -9.82 3.67
C ASN A 134 -7.47 -11.26 3.88
N PHE A 135 -7.61 -12.12 2.85
CA PHE A 135 -7.15 -13.52 2.84
C PHE A 135 -5.65 -13.63 2.52
N TYR A 136 -4.85 -12.86 3.24
CA TYR A 136 -3.40 -12.86 3.19
C TYR A 136 -2.87 -12.52 4.60
N PRO A 137 -1.64 -12.91 4.95
CA PRO A 137 -1.14 -12.72 6.31
C PRO A 137 -0.83 -11.24 6.58
N SER A 138 -0.66 -10.95 7.86
CA SER A 138 -0.09 -9.68 8.32
C SER A 138 1.40 -9.88 8.56
N CYS A 139 2.25 -9.55 7.59
CA CYS A 139 3.69 -9.77 7.73
C CYS A 139 4.39 -8.71 8.58
N MET A 140 3.79 -7.51 8.71
CA MET A 140 4.42 -6.40 9.42
C MET A 140 4.58 -6.69 10.92
N ASP A 141 3.56 -7.26 11.56
CA ASP A 141 3.47 -7.53 13.00
C ASP A 141 3.58 -9.03 13.35
N CYS A 142 4.18 -9.83 12.46
CA CYS A 142 4.39 -11.25 12.68
C CYS A 142 5.64 -11.47 13.53
N ASP A 143 5.53 -12.31 14.57
CA ASP A 143 6.67 -12.67 15.46
C ASP A 143 7.85 -13.35 14.73
N LEU A 144 7.62 -13.85 13.51
CA LEU A 144 8.63 -14.53 12.70
C LEU A 144 9.24 -13.63 11.61
N VAL A 145 8.85 -12.35 11.54
CA VAL A 145 9.19 -11.45 10.43
C VAL A 145 10.71 -11.33 10.19
N ASP A 146 11.51 -11.29 11.25
CA ASP A 146 12.96 -11.09 11.18
C ASP A 146 13.74 -12.25 10.55
N GLY A 147 13.14 -13.45 10.50
CA GLY A 147 13.73 -14.64 9.89
C GLY A 147 12.95 -15.19 8.70
N CYS A 148 11.91 -14.50 8.24
CA CYS A 148 10.98 -15.02 7.25
C CYS A 148 11.36 -14.61 5.82
N GLU A 149 11.76 -15.58 5.00
CA GLU A 149 12.16 -15.36 3.60
C GLU A 149 11.02 -14.83 2.71
N TYR A 150 9.77 -15.19 3.00
CA TYR A 150 8.58 -14.69 2.26
C TYR A 150 8.45 -13.17 2.31
N THR A 151 9.06 -12.52 3.31
CA THR A 151 8.97 -11.08 3.44
C THR A 151 9.94 -10.34 2.51
N MET A 152 10.93 -11.05 1.96
CA MET A 152 12.01 -10.50 1.12
C MET A 152 11.55 -10.13 -0.28
N THR A 153 10.51 -10.76 -0.82
CA THR A 153 9.96 -10.43 -2.15
C THR A 153 8.43 -10.30 -2.13
N THR A 154 7.83 -9.81 -3.20
CA THR A 154 6.36 -9.75 -3.36
C THR A 154 5.77 -10.93 -4.13
N GLU A 155 6.57 -11.96 -4.43
CA GLU A 155 6.11 -13.07 -5.28
C GLU A 155 5.07 -13.95 -4.58
N GLU A 156 5.28 -14.22 -3.29
CA GLU A 156 4.42 -15.10 -2.50
C GLU A 156 4.49 -14.79 -1.00
N ASP A 157 3.47 -15.23 -0.26
CA ASP A 157 3.48 -15.28 1.20
C ASP A 157 3.21 -16.69 1.74
N CYS A 158 3.26 -16.84 3.07
CA CYS A 158 3.05 -18.12 3.74
C CYS A 158 1.62 -18.68 3.62
N TYR A 159 0.67 -17.90 3.10
CA TYR A 159 -0.69 -18.39 2.77
C TYR A 159 -0.82 -18.79 1.30
N GLY A 160 0.27 -18.64 0.52
CA GLY A 160 0.32 -18.99 -0.90
C GLY A 160 -0.24 -17.92 -1.83
N VAL A 161 -0.48 -16.69 -1.36
CA VAL A 161 -1.03 -15.61 -2.20
C VAL A 161 0.05 -15.04 -3.11
N ARG A 162 -0.26 -14.93 -4.41
CA ARG A 162 0.66 -14.43 -5.45
C ARG A 162 -0.04 -13.42 -6.37
N PRO A 163 0.46 -12.18 -6.51
CA PRO A 163 1.51 -11.56 -5.71
C PRO A 163 0.99 -11.20 -4.30
N THR A 164 1.89 -11.04 -3.33
CA THR A 164 1.47 -10.76 -1.94
C THR A 164 1.41 -9.27 -1.59
N CYS A 165 0.39 -8.90 -0.81
CA CYS A 165 0.22 -7.59 -0.17
C CYS A 165 0.44 -7.61 1.34
N ALA A 166 1.03 -8.68 1.89
CA ALA A 166 1.11 -8.91 3.34
C ALA A 166 1.84 -7.84 4.17
N ASP A 167 2.70 -7.06 3.53
CA ASP A 167 3.39 -5.91 4.10
C ASP A 167 3.22 -4.64 3.25
N CYS A 168 2.08 -4.52 2.56
CA CYS A 168 1.75 -3.35 1.75
C CYS A 168 1.47 -2.11 2.61
N LEU A 169 2.28 -1.05 2.45
CA LEU A 169 2.13 0.22 3.17
C LEU A 169 0.83 0.96 2.80
N TRP A 170 0.34 0.80 1.56
CA TRP A 170 -0.94 1.38 1.13
C TRP A 170 -2.13 0.73 1.82
N ALA A 171 -2.14 -0.61 1.94
CA ALA A 171 -3.23 -1.34 2.59
C ALA A 171 -3.38 -0.99 4.08
N ARG A 172 -2.32 -0.42 4.70
CA ARG A 172 -2.31 0.07 6.08
C ARG A 172 -2.51 1.57 6.21
N LYS A 173 -2.78 2.27 5.10
CA LYS A 173 -2.92 3.74 5.03
C LYS A 173 -1.67 4.49 5.51
N PHE A 174 -0.49 3.84 5.58
CA PHE A 174 0.77 4.52 5.87
C PHE A 174 1.16 5.43 4.71
N VAL A 175 0.92 4.96 3.49
CA VAL A 175 1.17 5.69 2.25
C VAL A 175 -0.16 5.86 1.54
N THR A 176 -0.35 7.04 0.97
CA THR A 176 -1.54 7.40 0.21
C THR A 176 -1.13 7.67 -1.23
N CYS A 177 -1.89 7.13 -2.19
CA CYS A 177 -1.75 7.56 -3.58
C CYS A 177 -2.32 8.98 -3.72
N PRO A 178 -1.57 9.92 -4.31
CA PRO A 178 -2.12 11.24 -4.65
C PRO A 178 -3.27 11.15 -5.65
#